data_AF-A0A923ZDR9-F1
#
_entry.id   AF-A0A923ZDR9-F1
#
_cell.length_a   1.000
_cell.length_b   1.000
_cell.length_c   1.000
_cell.angle_alpha   90.00
_cell.angle_beta   90.00
_cell.angle_gamma   90.00
#
_symmetry.space_group_name_H-M   'P 1'
#
loop_
_entity.id
_entity.type
_entity.pdbx_description
1 polymer ?
#
loop_
_entity_poly.entity_id
_entity_poly.type
_entity_poly.pdbx_seq_one_letter_code
_entity_poly.pdbx_strand_id
1 'polypeptide(L)'
;MLSQLMRVRYLIVILALLLGGCGIPQSEADFNKTPEAQYLMATVSRLVARDFRSIESRMDERVHQADIRAVLERLASMIPAETPSKLEPVAWNYIKKMNGVNSGSSSRTANVAIEYAFPQSKWLVASAKLSGEPGSFRIIAFNVEALPAPLAELNAFTFKGKGVFQYVFFFCTLFAFGMSAYAFVRCIRTPGIKRKWLWAVFTLIGVFALSLNWSSGAVSANAFQFNLLSASYARSGWLGPWHITFCIPVGAVIFLWKFRKRPSAPISDDKSLKSGQGNGGM
;
A
#
# COMPACT_ATOMS: atom_id res chain seq x y z
N MET A 1 -22.01 -4.25 -31.78
CA MET A 1 -21.89 -4.83 -30.42
C MET A 1 -20.50 -5.40 -30.15
N LEU A 2 -19.91 -6.18 -31.08
CA LEU A 2 -18.55 -6.74 -30.96
C LEU A 2 -17.41 -5.72 -30.73
N SER A 3 -17.42 -4.56 -31.40
CA SER A 3 -16.35 -3.57 -31.24
C SER A 3 -16.28 -2.93 -29.86
N GLN A 4 -17.40 -2.84 -29.14
CA GLN A 4 -17.45 -2.32 -27.77
C GLN A 4 -16.97 -3.39 -26.76
N LEU A 5 -17.31 -4.66 -26.99
CA LEU A 5 -16.81 -5.80 -26.21
C LEU A 5 -15.30 -5.98 -26.35
N MET A 6 -14.75 -5.80 -27.56
CA MET A 6 -13.30 -5.82 -27.77
C MET A 6 -12.57 -4.72 -26.98
N ARG A 7 -13.08 -3.48 -27.00
CA ARG A 7 -12.47 -2.35 -26.26
C ARG A 7 -12.46 -2.56 -24.75
N VAL A 8 -13.48 -3.19 -24.19
CA VAL A 8 -13.54 -3.52 -22.75
C VAL A 8 -12.54 -4.63 -22.41
N ARG A 9 -12.39 -5.65 -23.26
CA ARG A 9 -11.37 -6.70 -23.08
C ARG A 9 -9.95 -6.12 -23.09
N TYR A 10 -9.65 -5.21 -24.01
CA TYR A 10 -8.36 -4.52 -24.03
C TYR A 10 -8.11 -3.69 -22.76
N LEU A 11 -9.11 -3.00 -22.23
CA LEU A 11 -8.98 -2.26 -20.96
C LEU A 11 -8.66 -3.19 -19.78
N ILE A 12 -9.25 -4.39 -19.72
CA ILE A 12 -8.96 -5.38 -18.68
C ILE A 12 -7.51 -5.88 -18.79
N VAL A 13 -7.03 -6.15 -20.01
CA VAL A 13 -5.64 -6.60 -20.24
C VAL A 13 -4.64 -5.51 -19.88
N ILE A 14 -4.89 -4.25 -20.27
CA ILE A 14 -4.04 -3.11 -19.90
C ILE A 14 -4.02 -2.92 -18.38
N LEU A 15 -5.18 -3.01 -17.73
CA LEU A 15 -5.26 -2.91 -16.27
C LEU A 15 -4.49 -4.05 -15.58
N ALA A 16 -4.54 -5.27 -16.11
CA ALA A 16 -3.77 -6.40 -15.58
C ALA A 16 -2.26 -6.23 -15.76
N LEU A 17 -1.81 -5.68 -16.89
CA LEU A 17 -0.39 -5.38 -17.15
C LEU A 17 0.17 -4.30 -16.23
N LEU A 18 -0.64 -3.32 -15.83
CA LEU A 18 -0.23 -2.26 -14.91
C LEU A 18 -0.05 -2.74 -13.44
N LEU A 19 -0.50 -3.95 -13.10
CA LEU A 19 -0.39 -4.51 -11.74
C LEU A 19 0.93 -5.29 -11.50
N GLY A 20 1.80 -5.42 -12.52
CA GLY A 20 3.11 -6.05 -12.36
C GLY A 20 4.09 -5.16 -11.59
N GLY A 21 4.15 -5.32 -10.27
CA GLY A 21 5.13 -4.63 -9.42
C GLY A 21 6.52 -5.28 -9.50
N CYS A 22 7.51 -4.58 -10.05
CA CYS A 22 8.92 -5.04 -10.05
C CYS A 22 9.70 -4.46 -8.86
N GLY A 23 10.47 -5.32 -8.17
CA GLY A 23 11.61 -4.89 -7.35
C GLY A 23 11.42 -4.77 -5.83
N ILE A 24 10.31 -5.26 -5.29
CA ILE A 24 10.08 -5.35 -3.82
C ILE A 24 10.53 -6.74 -3.33
N PRO A 25 11.38 -6.86 -2.29
CA PRO A 25 11.81 -8.17 -1.79
C PRO A 25 10.59 -8.97 -1.31
N GLN A 26 10.43 -10.21 -1.76
CA GLN A 26 9.21 -10.99 -1.45
C GLN A 26 9.37 -11.88 -0.22
N SER A 27 10.61 -12.05 0.26
CA SER A 27 10.94 -12.89 1.41
C SER A 27 11.89 -12.18 2.37
N GLU A 28 11.97 -12.68 3.60
CA GLU A 28 12.97 -12.24 4.59
C GLU A 28 14.39 -12.41 4.06
N ALA A 29 14.67 -13.53 3.38
CA ALA A 29 15.98 -13.79 2.77
C ALA A 29 16.34 -12.75 1.71
N ASP A 30 15.38 -12.30 0.91
CA ASP A 30 15.61 -11.25 -0.08
C ASP A 30 15.78 -9.88 0.57
N PHE A 31 15.00 -9.59 1.62
CA PHE A 31 15.14 -8.36 2.40
C PHE A 31 16.53 -8.27 3.04
N ASN A 32 17.03 -9.35 3.65
CA ASN A 32 18.34 -9.40 4.30
C ASN A 32 19.52 -9.24 3.32
N LYS A 33 19.29 -9.49 2.02
CA LYS A 33 20.27 -9.22 0.95
C LYS A 33 20.28 -7.76 0.51
N THR A 34 19.28 -6.96 0.90
CA THR A 34 19.24 -5.55 0.52
C THR A 34 20.34 -4.77 1.27
N PRO A 35 21.04 -3.85 0.59
CA PRO A 35 22.10 -3.07 1.22
C PRO A 35 21.56 -2.15 2.33
N GLU A 36 20.30 -1.73 2.24
CA GLU A 36 19.63 -0.95 3.28
C GLU A 36 19.41 -1.75 4.57
N ALA A 37 18.96 -3.01 4.47
CA ALA A 37 18.76 -3.88 5.62
C ALA A 37 20.08 -4.18 6.33
N GLN A 38 21.12 -4.55 5.56
CA GLN A 38 22.46 -4.79 6.11
C GLN A 38 23.03 -3.55 6.79
N TYR A 39 22.83 -2.37 6.19
CA TYR A 39 23.27 -1.12 6.79
C TYR A 39 22.53 -0.82 8.10
N LEU A 40 21.21 -1.01 8.15
CA LEU A 40 20.42 -0.83 9.38
C LEU A 40 20.88 -1.79 10.47
N MET A 41 21.02 -3.09 10.17
CA MET A 41 21.50 -4.09 11.13
C MET A 41 22.88 -3.72 11.67
N ALA A 42 23.83 -3.35 10.80
CA ALA A 42 25.15 -2.91 11.22
C ALA A 42 25.11 -1.63 12.08
N THR A 43 24.19 -0.71 11.80
CA THR A 43 24.00 0.51 12.59
C THR A 43 23.48 0.19 13.99
N VAL A 44 22.50 -0.71 14.10
CA VAL A 44 21.98 -1.19 15.39
C VAL A 44 23.10 -1.90 16.17
N SER A 45 23.89 -2.77 15.54
CA SER A 45 25.03 -3.42 16.21
C SER A 45 26.05 -2.41 16.75
N ARG A 46 26.36 -1.34 15.99
CA ARG A 46 27.24 -0.25 16.47
C ARG A 46 26.63 0.52 17.62
N LEU A 47 25.31 0.75 17.59
CA LEU A 47 24.59 1.42 18.67
C LEU A 47 24.68 0.61 19.98
N VAL A 48 24.48 -0.71 19.91
CA VAL A 48 24.62 -1.63 21.05
C VAL A 48 26.06 -1.66 21.56
N ALA A 49 27.04 -1.67 20.66
CA ALA A 49 28.46 -1.60 21.00
C ALA A 49 28.90 -0.20 21.48
N ARG A 50 27.99 0.78 21.54
CA ARG A 50 28.26 2.19 21.90
C ARG A 50 29.31 2.87 21.01
N ASP A 51 29.47 2.41 19.77
CA ASP A 51 30.33 3.04 18.77
C ASP A 51 29.61 4.22 18.09
N PHE A 52 29.34 5.26 18.88
CA PHE A 52 28.61 6.45 18.44
C PHE A 52 29.38 7.23 17.39
N ARG A 53 30.72 7.25 17.47
CA ARG A 53 31.59 7.96 16.52
C ARG A 53 31.40 7.46 15.09
N SER A 54 31.32 6.14 14.90
CA SER A 54 31.08 5.56 13.58
C SER A 54 29.70 5.92 13.03
N ILE A 55 28.67 5.98 13.90
CA ILE A 55 27.31 6.37 13.51
C ILE A 55 27.26 7.85 13.11
N GLU A 56 27.79 8.73 13.97
CA GLU A 56 27.84 10.19 13.77
C GLU A 56 28.55 10.58 12.46
N SER A 57 29.65 9.88 12.11
CA SER A 57 30.41 10.12 10.86
C SER A 57 29.61 9.82 9.58
N ARG A 58 28.51 9.07 9.71
CA ARG A 58 27.63 8.68 8.62
C ARG A 58 26.30 9.43 8.63
N MET A 59 26.05 10.28 9.61
CA MET A 59 24.86 11.11 9.62
C MET A 59 24.98 12.21 8.55
N ASP A 60 23.85 12.52 7.92
CA ASP A 60 23.77 13.66 7.02
C ASP A 60 23.96 14.95 7.84
N GLU A 61 24.71 15.92 7.29
CA GLU A 61 25.05 17.19 7.97
C GLU A 61 23.82 17.93 8.49
N ARG A 62 22.67 17.76 7.82
CA ARG A 62 21.39 18.37 8.22
C ARG A 62 20.79 17.79 9.50
N VAL A 63 21.33 16.68 9.99
CA VAL A 63 20.84 15.93 11.16
C VAL A 63 21.82 16.03 12.33
N HIS A 64 23.00 16.64 12.13
CA HIS A 64 23.90 16.92 13.25
C HIS A 64 23.25 17.94 14.18
N GLN A 65 22.81 17.45 15.34
CA GLN A 65 22.33 18.26 16.46
C GLN A 65 23.44 18.36 17.51
N ALA A 66 23.42 19.43 18.31
CA ALA A 66 24.45 19.68 19.33
C ALA A 66 24.53 18.57 20.40
N ASP A 67 23.45 17.80 20.59
CA ASP A 67 23.28 16.77 21.60
C ASP A 67 23.17 15.35 21.03
N ILE A 68 23.57 15.13 19.77
CA ILE A 68 23.38 13.85 19.07
C ILE A 68 23.90 12.64 19.85
N ARG A 69 25.03 12.80 20.54
CA ARG A 69 25.63 11.74 21.37
C ARG A 69 24.74 11.34 22.53
N ALA A 70 24.13 12.31 23.22
CA ALA A 70 23.20 12.04 24.31
C ALA A 70 21.93 11.32 23.80
N VAL A 71 21.47 11.67 22.60
CA VAL A 71 20.36 10.96 21.93
C VAL A 71 20.76 9.52 21.61
N LEU A 72 21.94 9.27 21.05
CA LEU A 72 22.43 7.93 20.77
C LEU A 72 22.61 7.10 22.04
N GLU A 73 23.10 7.69 23.13
CA GLU A 73 23.17 7.04 24.44
C GLU A 73 21.79 6.63 24.95
N ARG A 74 20.80 7.51 24.79
CA ARG A 74 19.41 7.22 25.15
C ARG A 74 18.80 6.12 24.28
N LEU A 75 19.09 6.10 22.97
CA LEU A 75 18.61 5.02 22.10
C LEU A 75 19.28 3.69 22.45
N ALA A 76 20.59 3.70 22.72
CA ALA A 76 21.34 2.50 23.11
C ALA A 76 20.81 1.90 24.42
N SER A 77 20.38 2.74 25.38
CA SER A 77 19.82 2.25 26.65
C SER A 77 18.43 1.63 26.53
N MET A 78 17.70 1.88 25.43
CA MET A 78 16.43 1.22 25.14
C MET A 78 16.60 -0.19 24.59
N ILE A 79 17.77 -0.49 24.00
CA ILE A 79 18.03 -1.80 23.41
C ILE A 79 18.47 -2.77 24.51
N PRO A 80 17.78 -3.91 24.69
CA PRO A 80 18.22 -4.93 25.64
C PRO A 80 19.63 -5.43 25.31
N ALA A 81 20.42 -5.76 26.34
CA ALA A 81 21.79 -6.24 26.16
C ALA A 81 21.85 -7.67 25.60
N GLU A 82 20.75 -8.42 25.70
CA GLU A 82 20.65 -9.77 25.17
C GLU A 82 20.63 -9.77 23.63
N THR A 83 21.03 -10.88 23.03
CA THR A 83 20.88 -11.06 21.58
C THR A 83 19.39 -11.24 21.22
N PRO A 84 18.90 -10.59 20.15
CA PRO A 84 17.54 -10.78 19.70
C PRO A 84 17.32 -12.25 19.28
N SER A 85 16.19 -12.83 19.69
CA SER A 85 15.79 -14.18 19.31
C SER A 85 15.26 -14.26 17.88
N LYS A 86 14.74 -13.15 17.33
CA LYS A 86 14.21 -13.08 15.97
C LYS A 86 14.31 -11.66 15.40
N LEU A 87 14.52 -11.56 14.09
CA LEU A 87 14.49 -10.31 13.33
C LEU A 87 13.38 -10.43 12.28
N GLU A 88 12.46 -9.47 12.23
CA GLU A 88 11.37 -9.46 11.24
C GLU A 88 11.41 -8.20 10.38
N PRO A 89 11.39 -8.32 9.04
CA PRO A 89 11.27 -7.16 8.15
C PRO A 89 9.94 -6.44 8.35
N VAL A 90 9.98 -5.15 8.66
CA VAL A 90 8.77 -4.34 8.88
C VAL A 90 8.41 -3.55 7.62
N ALA A 91 9.39 -2.83 7.06
CA ALA A 91 9.18 -1.98 5.91
C ALA A 91 10.46 -1.84 5.09
N TRP A 92 10.28 -1.76 3.76
CA TRP A 92 11.35 -1.43 2.84
C TRP A 92 10.76 -0.74 1.61
N ASN A 93 11.31 0.42 1.27
CA ASN A 93 11.07 1.08 0.00
C ASN A 93 12.23 2.01 -0.32
N TYR A 94 12.47 2.25 -1.59
CA TYR A 94 13.41 3.27 -2.02
C TYR A 94 12.90 4.02 -3.25
N ILE A 95 13.37 5.25 -3.39
CA ILE A 95 13.17 6.11 -4.56
C ILE A 95 14.55 6.40 -5.13
N LYS A 96 14.78 6.00 -6.38
CA LYS A 96 15.97 6.43 -7.14
C LYS A 96 15.82 7.91 -7.48
N LYS A 97 16.84 8.70 -7.15
CA LYS A 97 16.97 10.05 -7.69
C LYS A 97 17.58 9.91 -9.08
N MET A 98 16.82 10.27 -10.11
CA MET A 98 17.40 10.49 -11.42
C MET A 98 18.25 11.76 -11.32
N ASN A 99 19.57 11.61 -11.29
CA ASN A 99 20.44 12.69 -11.68
C ASN A 99 20.35 12.84 -13.20
N GLY A 100 20.58 14.05 -13.73
CA GLY A 100 20.45 14.35 -15.16
C GLY A 100 21.19 13.35 -16.05
N VAL A 101 20.81 13.29 -17.33
CA VAL A 101 21.15 12.29 -18.36
C VAL A 101 22.66 11.89 -18.44
N ASN A 102 23.57 12.68 -17.85
CA ASN A 102 25.01 12.48 -17.87
C ASN A 102 25.66 12.11 -16.52
N SER A 103 24.90 11.83 -15.45
CA SER A 103 25.45 11.45 -14.14
C SER A 103 25.29 9.95 -13.88
N GLY A 104 26.38 9.19 -14.00
CA GLY A 104 26.42 7.75 -13.72
C GLY A 104 26.21 7.35 -12.25
N SER A 105 25.98 8.31 -11.34
CA SER A 105 25.72 8.07 -9.92
C SER A 105 24.23 7.92 -9.65
N SER A 106 23.82 6.71 -9.25
CA SER A 106 22.43 6.41 -8.87
C SER A 106 22.26 6.64 -7.36
N SER A 107 22.04 7.89 -6.98
CA SER A 107 21.66 8.22 -5.60
C SER A 107 20.22 7.74 -5.35
N ARG A 108 19.95 7.12 -4.20
CA ARG A 108 18.58 6.77 -3.78
C ARG A 108 18.31 7.23 -2.37
N THR A 109 17.02 7.47 -2.08
CA THR A 109 16.53 7.64 -0.72
C THR A 109 15.70 6.42 -0.37
N ALA A 110 16.02 5.78 0.75
CA ALA A 110 15.36 4.56 1.18
C ALA A 110 14.82 4.68 2.61
N ASN A 111 13.71 4.00 2.87
CA ASN A 111 13.17 3.78 4.21
C ASN A 111 13.24 2.28 4.49
N VAL A 112 13.82 1.92 5.63
CA VAL A 112 14.01 0.54 6.06
C VAL A 112 13.68 0.41 7.54
N ALA A 113 12.99 -0.65 7.93
CA ALA A 113 12.65 -0.94 9.33
C ALA A 113 12.67 -2.44 9.62
N ILE A 114 13.16 -2.80 10.79
CA ILE A 114 13.29 -4.17 11.29
C ILE A 114 12.77 -4.21 12.71
N GLU A 115 11.90 -5.18 13.00
CA GLU A 115 11.50 -5.55 14.35
C GLU A 115 12.49 -6.54 14.93
N TYR A 116 12.88 -6.33 16.18
CA TYR A 116 13.74 -7.19 16.95
C TYR A 116 12.91 -7.74 18.11
N ALA A 117 12.75 -9.07 18.15
CA ALA A 117 12.18 -9.77 19.29
C ALA A 117 13.30 -10.23 20.21
N PHE A 118 13.17 -9.95 21.50
CA PHE A 118 14.10 -10.38 22.55
C PHE A 118 13.44 -11.40 23.47
N PRO A 119 14.24 -12.16 24.23
CA PRO A 119 13.72 -12.96 25.33
C PRO A 119 12.85 -12.13 26.30
N GLN A 120 11.97 -12.81 27.03
CA GLN A 120 11.06 -12.20 28.01
C GLN A 120 10.03 -11.22 27.42
N SER A 121 9.57 -11.44 26.18
CA SER A 121 8.48 -10.65 25.58
C SER A 121 8.82 -9.16 25.50
N LYS A 122 10.04 -8.84 25.06
CA LYS A 122 10.45 -7.47 24.75
C LYS A 122 10.60 -7.33 23.24
N TRP A 123 9.99 -6.29 22.69
CA TRP A 123 10.04 -5.99 21.26
C TRP A 123 10.53 -4.57 21.06
N LEU A 124 11.26 -4.36 19.97
CA LEU A 124 11.57 -3.01 19.50
C LEU A 124 11.58 -2.99 17.98
N VAL A 125 11.41 -1.81 17.43
CA VAL A 125 11.62 -1.55 16.00
C VAL A 125 12.73 -0.54 15.85
N ALA A 126 13.73 -0.91 15.06
CA ALA A 126 14.71 0.03 14.56
C ALA A 126 14.34 0.40 13.13
N SER A 127 14.38 1.69 12.81
CA SER A 127 14.09 2.20 11.48
C SER A 127 15.08 3.28 11.08
N ALA A 128 15.38 3.34 9.79
CA ALA A 128 16.26 4.36 9.22
C ALA A 128 15.72 4.89 7.89
N LYS A 129 15.95 6.19 7.68
CA LYS A 129 15.88 6.83 6.38
C LYS A 129 17.29 7.07 5.89
N LEU A 130 17.64 6.46 4.77
CA LEU A 130 18.98 6.46 4.20
C LEU A 130 18.99 7.28 2.90
N SER A 131 20.11 7.92 2.59
CA SER A 131 20.35 8.54 1.28
C SER A 131 21.78 8.31 0.80
N GLY A 132 21.93 8.09 -0.49
CA GLY A 132 23.23 7.85 -1.13
C GLY A 132 23.22 6.61 -2.00
N GLU A 133 24.42 6.11 -2.29
CA GLU A 133 24.61 4.87 -3.03
C GLU A 133 24.76 3.69 -2.07
N PRO A 134 24.40 2.46 -2.49
CA PRO A 134 24.74 1.27 -1.71
C PRO A 134 26.24 1.23 -1.38
N GLY A 135 26.56 1.08 -0.09
CA GLY A 135 27.93 1.12 0.44
C GLY A 135 28.38 2.48 0.97
N SER A 136 27.71 3.58 0.59
CA SER A 136 28.02 4.94 1.04
C SER A 136 26.82 5.69 1.60
N PHE A 137 25.84 4.95 2.14
CA PHE A 137 24.64 5.54 2.74
C PHE A 137 24.96 6.51 3.88
N ARG A 138 24.24 7.63 3.85
CA ARG A 138 24.12 8.57 4.95
C ARG A 138 22.78 8.39 5.65
N ILE A 139 22.79 8.55 6.97
CA ILE A 139 21.60 8.48 7.81
C ILE A 139 20.93 9.86 7.81
N ILE A 140 19.72 9.94 7.26
CA ILE A 140 18.86 11.15 7.33
C ILE A 140 17.98 11.10 8.57
N ALA A 141 17.53 9.91 8.96
CA ALA A 141 16.77 9.71 10.18
C ALA A 141 17.06 8.31 10.70
N PHE A 142 17.11 8.17 12.02
CA PHE A 142 17.24 6.89 12.70
C PHE A 142 16.37 6.93 13.95
N ASN A 143 15.57 5.90 14.17
CA ASN A 143 14.67 5.79 15.30
C ASN A 143 14.70 4.37 15.86
N VAL A 144 14.64 4.27 17.19
CA VAL A 144 14.45 3.01 17.91
C VAL A 144 13.26 3.21 18.83
N GLU A 145 12.27 2.34 18.71
CA GLU A 145 11.03 2.41 19.48
C GLU A 145 10.77 1.06 20.16
N ALA A 146 10.59 1.07 21.47
CA ALA A 146 10.16 -0.10 22.22
C ALA A 146 8.67 -0.35 21.97
N LEU A 147 8.31 -1.62 21.78
CA LEU A 147 6.95 -2.04 21.51
C LEU A 147 6.40 -2.90 22.66
N PRO A 148 5.11 -2.75 23.00
CA PRO A 148 4.47 -3.57 24.03
C PRO A 148 4.14 -5.00 23.55
N ALA A 149 4.11 -5.23 22.23
CA ALA A 149 3.80 -6.52 21.60
C ALA A 149 4.38 -6.54 20.16
N PRO A 150 4.44 -7.70 19.47
CA PRO A 150 4.87 -7.77 18.08
C PRO A 150 3.99 -6.90 17.16
N LEU A 151 4.58 -6.28 16.14
CA LEU A 151 3.84 -5.45 15.17
C LEU A 151 2.78 -6.26 14.43
N ALA A 152 3.03 -7.55 14.16
CA ALA A 152 2.04 -8.42 13.55
C ALA A 152 0.73 -8.48 14.36
N GLU A 153 0.83 -8.38 15.69
CA GLU A 153 -0.31 -8.33 16.60
C GLU A 153 -0.88 -6.91 16.70
N LEU A 154 -0.03 -5.90 16.91
CA LEU A 154 -0.46 -4.50 17.06
C LEU A 154 -1.16 -3.96 15.80
N ASN A 155 -0.72 -4.42 14.62
CA ASN A 155 -1.28 -4.04 13.33
C ASN A 155 -2.20 -5.09 12.72
N ALA A 156 -2.62 -6.09 13.50
CA ALA A 156 -3.54 -7.10 13.03
C ALA A 156 -4.86 -6.46 12.54
N PHE A 157 -5.35 -6.93 11.40
CA PHE A 157 -6.69 -6.55 10.93
C PHE A 157 -7.74 -7.31 11.74
N THR A 158 -8.10 -6.75 12.89
CA THR A 158 -9.15 -7.28 13.76
C THR A 158 -10.23 -6.24 13.99
N PHE A 159 -11.46 -6.73 14.15
CA PHE A 159 -12.59 -5.91 14.58
C PHE A 159 -12.69 -5.80 16.11
N LYS A 160 -11.94 -6.59 16.88
CA LYS A 160 -12.00 -6.55 18.35
C LYS A 160 -11.35 -5.25 18.87
N GLY A 161 -12.00 -4.57 19.80
CA GLY A 161 -11.44 -3.40 20.48
C GLY A 161 -11.30 -2.14 19.61
N LYS A 162 -12.00 -2.09 18.47
CA LYS A 162 -11.99 -0.94 17.56
C LYS A 162 -13.07 0.08 17.96
N GLY A 163 -12.79 1.35 17.70
CA GLY A 163 -13.71 2.45 17.99
C GLY A 163 -14.85 2.54 16.96
N VAL A 164 -15.98 3.14 17.37
CA VAL A 164 -17.18 3.32 16.51
C VAL A 164 -16.84 3.95 15.16
N PHE A 165 -15.97 4.96 15.15
CA PHE A 165 -15.53 5.64 13.93
C PHE A 165 -14.87 4.70 12.91
N GLN A 166 -14.13 3.69 13.37
CA GLN A 166 -13.45 2.75 12.48
C GLN A 166 -14.46 1.87 11.73
N TYR A 167 -15.52 1.42 12.42
CA TYR A 167 -16.60 0.68 11.76
C TYR A 167 -17.39 1.55 10.79
N VAL A 168 -17.75 2.78 11.17
CA VAL A 168 -18.44 3.73 10.27
C VAL A 168 -17.61 3.92 9.00
N PHE A 169 -16.30 4.13 9.15
CA PHE A 169 -15.39 4.28 8.02
C PHE A 169 -15.36 3.03 7.13
N PHE A 170 -15.26 1.84 7.71
CA PHE A 170 -15.31 0.58 6.98
C PHE A 170 -16.60 0.42 6.17
N PHE A 171 -17.75 0.75 6.76
CA PHE A 171 -19.04 0.73 6.05
C PHE A 171 -19.12 1.78 4.94
N CYS A 172 -18.59 2.99 5.17
CA CYS A 172 -18.49 4.01 4.12
C CYS A 172 -17.63 3.52 2.94
N THR A 173 -16.52 2.82 3.22
CA THR A 173 -15.68 2.21 2.19
C THR A 173 -16.43 1.13 1.40
N LEU A 174 -17.12 0.21 2.09
CA LEU A 174 -17.93 -0.81 1.43
C LEU A 174 -19.06 -0.19 0.60
N PHE A 175 -19.70 0.86 1.09
CA PHE A 175 -20.75 1.58 0.38
C PHE A 175 -20.23 2.27 -0.89
N ALA A 176 -19.09 2.98 -0.80
CA ALA A 176 -18.46 3.62 -1.95
C ALA A 176 -18.05 2.59 -3.01
N PHE A 177 -17.44 1.48 -2.59
CA PHE A 177 -17.09 0.36 -3.44
C PHE A 177 -18.32 -0.25 -4.13
N GLY A 178 -19.33 -0.60 -3.34
CA GLY A 178 -20.57 -1.20 -3.83
C GLY A 178 -21.30 -0.30 -4.81
N MET A 179 -21.37 1.01 -4.54
CA MET A 179 -22.02 1.97 -5.43
C MET A 179 -21.26 2.15 -6.75
N SER A 180 -19.92 2.23 -6.72
CA SER A 180 -19.10 2.25 -7.94
C SER A 180 -19.26 0.97 -8.76
N ALA A 181 -19.19 -0.20 -8.13
CA ALA A 181 -19.36 -1.48 -8.80
C ALA A 181 -20.76 -1.63 -9.41
N TYR A 182 -21.81 -1.27 -8.66
CA TYR A 182 -23.19 -1.29 -9.14
C TYR A 182 -23.41 -0.33 -10.32
N ALA A 183 -22.91 0.91 -10.22
CA ALA A 183 -22.99 1.88 -11.31
C ALA A 183 -22.26 1.39 -12.56
N PHE A 184 -21.09 0.79 -12.41
CA PHE A 184 -20.33 0.20 -13.50
C PHE A 184 -21.08 -0.96 -14.18
N VAL A 185 -21.62 -1.90 -13.40
CA VAL A 185 -22.43 -3.02 -13.94
C VAL A 185 -23.67 -2.49 -14.66
N ARG A 186 -24.39 -1.53 -14.07
CA ARG A 186 -25.52 -0.89 -14.74
C ARG A 186 -25.10 -0.15 -16.01
N CYS A 187 -23.95 0.52 -16.00
CA CYS A 187 -23.38 1.17 -17.17
C CYS A 187 -23.15 0.15 -18.27
N ILE A 188 -22.50 -0.98 -17.99
CA ILE A 188 -22.27 -2.04 -18.97
C ILE A 188 -23.57 -2.68 -19.47
N ARG A 189 -24.58 -2.83 -18.62
CA ARG A 189 -25.86 -3.45 -19.00
C ARG A 189 -26.84 -2.53 -19.71
N THR A 190 -26.70 -1.21 -19.56
CA THR A 190 -27.64 -0.27 -20.18
C THR A 190 -27.33 -0.10 -21.69
N PRO A 191 -28.27 -0.42 -22.59
CA PRO A 191 -28.10 -0.21 -24.03
C PRO A 191 -28.24 1.29 -24.39
N GLY A 192 -27.73 1.68 -25.56
CA GLY A 192 -27.95 3.02 -26.11
C GLY A 192 -27.20 4.18 -25.41
N ILE A 193 -26.16 3.90 -24.61
CA ILE A 193 -25.30 4.93 -24.03
C ILE A 193 -24.23 5.35 -25.06
N LYS A 194 -24.26 6.62 -25.47
CA LYS A 194 -23.19 7.23 -26.27
C LYS A 194 -21.89 7.30 -25.45
N ARG A 195 -20.76 6.91 -26.06
CA ARG A 195 -19.42 6.89 -25.40
C ARG A 195 -19.40 6.08 -24.09
N LYS A 196 -20.02 4.90 -24.11
CA LYS A 196 -20.17 3.99 -22.96
C LYS A 196 -18.89 3.69 -22.19
N TRP A 197 -17.76 3.58 -22.89
CA TRP A 197 -16.45 3.32 -22.27
C TRP A 197 -16.00 4.45 -21.33
N LEU A 198 -16.24 5.73 -21.68
CA LEU A 198 -15.93 6.87 -20.82
C LEU A 198 -16.78 6.84 -19.55
N TRP A 199 -18.07 6.55 -19.68
CA TRP A 199 -18.96 6.40 -18.53
C TRP A 199 -18.52 5.24 -17.63
N ALA A 200 -18.13 4.11 -18.22
CA ALA A 200 -17.66 2.96 -17.46
C ALA A 200 -16.41 3.30 -16.63
N VAL A 201 -15.38 3.91 -17.24
CA VAL A 201 -14.18 4.37 -16.52
C VAL A 201 -14.55 5.41 -15.46
N PHE A 202 -15.41 6.37 -15.79
CA PHE A 202 -15.83 7.42 -14.87
C PHE A 202 -16.56 6.87 -13.63
N THR A 203 -17.39 5.84 -13.77
CA THR A 203 -18.07 5.20 -12.61
C THR A 203 -17.12 4.47 -11.67
N LEU A 204 -15.95 4.06 -12.16
CA LEU A 204 -14.94 3.37 -11.38
C LEU A 204 -13.99 4.32 -10.64
N ILE A 205 -13.91 5.60 -11.03
CA ILE A 205 -12.97 6.53 -10.42
C ILE A 205 -13.68 7.29 -9.30
N GLY A 206 -13.17 7.13 -8.08
CA GLY A 206 -13.50 7.99 -6.95
C GLY A 206 -12.51 9.15 -6.85
N VAL A 207 -12.99 10.30 -6.40
CA VAL A 207 -12.19 11.52 -6.15
C VAL A 207 -12.22 11.85 -4.66
N PHE A 208 -11.24 12.61 -4.16
CA PHE A 208 -11.15 12.99 -2.75
C PHE A 208 -11.04 11.77 -1.81
N ALA A 209 -9.82 11.36 -1.50
CA ALA A 209 -9.56 10.20 -0.66
C ALA A 209 -9.59 10.59 0.82
N LEU A 210 -10.38 9.85 1.60
CA LEU A 210 -10.26 9.78 3.05
C LEU A 210 -9.60 8.43 3.37
N SER A 211 -8.55 8.44 4.17
CA SER A 211 -7.83 7.25 4.61
C SER A 211 -7.83 7.14 6.13
N LEU A 212 -8.04 5.93 6.63
CA LEU A 212 -8.06 5.59 8.05
C LEU A 212 -6.97 4.56 8.33
N ASN A 213 -6.11 4.84 9.30
CA ASN A 213 -5.25 3.86 9.93
C ASN A 213 -6.11 2.94 10.83
N TRP A 214 -6.20 1.66 10.48
CA TRP A 214 -7.01 0.68 11.21
C TRP A 214 -6.46 0.36 12.60
N SER A 215 -5.16 0.49 12.83
CA SER A 215 -4.57 0.26 14.15
C SER A 215 -4.93 1.40 15.11
N SER A 216 -4.64 2.65 14.73
CA SER A 216 -4.76 3.81 15.61
C SER A 216 -6.08 4.58 15.51
N GLY A 217 -6.82 4.42 14.41
CA GLY A 217 -7.99 5.25 14.11
C GLY A 217 -7.66 6.63 13.55
N ALA A 218 -6.38 6.94 13.29
CA ALA A 218 -5.97 8.21 12.70
C ALA A 218 -6.53 8.35 11.27
N VAL A 219 -7.09 9.53 10.96
CA VAL A 219 -7.68 9.83 9.66
C VAL A 219 -6.80 10.85 8.93
N SER A 220 -6.63 10.65 7.63
CA SER A 220 -6.02 11.62 6.72
C SER A 220 -6.90 11.84 5.50
N ALA A 221 -6.78 13.01 4.88
CA ALA A 221 -7.52 13.39 3.69
C ALA A 221 -6.55 13.82 2.59
N ASN A 222 -6.82 13.39 1.36
CA ASN A 222 -6.08 13.81 0.18
C ASN A 222 -7.04 14.13 -0.96
N ALA A 223 -7.18 15.41 -1.27
CA ALA A 223 -8.08 15.90 -2.31
C ALA A 223 -7.67 15.46 -3.73
N PHE A 224 -6.38 15.21 -3.96
CA PHE A 224 -5.80 14.90 -5.28
C PHE A 224 -5.52 13.42 -5.50
N GLN A 225 -6.05 12.55 -4.62
CA GLN A 225 -5.93 11.11 -4.77
C GLN A 225 -7.20 10.53 -5.41
N PHE A 226 -6.97 9.63 -6.37
CA PHE A 226 -8.01 8.92 -7.10
C PHE A 226 -7.85 7.42 -6.84
N ASN A 227 -8.94 6.75 -6.46
CA ASN A 227 -8.93 5.30 -6.26
C ASN A 227 -9.89 4.62 -7.24
N LEU A 228 -9.47 3.47 -7.76
CA LEU A 228 -10.32 2.58 -8.53
C LEU A 228 -11.38 1.97 -7.61
N LEU A 229 -12.62 1.85 -8.10
CA LEU A 229 -13.80 1.46 -7.35
C LEU A 229 -14.05 2.32 -6.10
N SER A 230 -13.51 3.54 -6.08
CA SER A 230 -13.67 4.50 -4.97
C SER A 230 -13.28 3.95 -3.59
N ALA A 231 -12.44 2.93 -3.54
CA ALA A 231 -12.01 2.27 -2.31
C ALA A 231 -10.60 1.72 -2.48
N SER A 232 -9.85 1.62 -1.37
CA SER A 232 -8.57 0.93 -1.33
C SER A 232 -8.37 0.31 0.04
N TYR A 233 -7.69 -0.84 0.04
CA TYR A 233 -7.26 -1.55 1.22
C TYR A 233 -5.80 -1.91 1.02
N ALA A 234 -4.93 -1.28 1.78
CA ALA A 234 -3.48 -1.43 1.64
C ALA A 234 -2.82 -1.44 3.02
N ARG A 235 -1.62 -1.99 3.12
CA ARG A 235 -0.79 -1.90 4.33
C ARG A 235 0.51 -1.18 4.03
N SER A 236 1.02 -0.45 5.02
CA SER A 236 2.33 0.20 4.92
C SER A 236 3.44 -0.82 5.23
N GLY A 237 4.19 -1.27 4.23
CA GLY A 237 5.22 -2.31 4.41
C GLY A 237 4.64 -3.71 4.66
N TRP A 238 5.42 -4.60 5.28
CA TRP A 238 4.99 -5.97 5.61
C TRP A 238 4.19 -6.04 6.91
N LEU A 239 4.63 -5.32 7.94
CA LEU A 239 4.06 -5.38 9.29
C LEU A 239 3.47 -4.06 9.77
N GLY A 240 3.40 -3.04 8.92
CA GLY A 240 2.76 -1.78 9.28
C GLY A 240 1.23 -1.83 9.25
N PRO A 241 0.59 -0.73 9.68
CA PRO A 241 -0.86 -0.67 9.85
C PRO A 241 -1.61 -0.82 8.52
N TRP A 242 -2.81 -1.38 8.60
CA TRP A 242 -3.76 -1.38 7.51
C TRP A 242 -4.37 0.00 7.34
N HIS A 243 -4.42 0.46 6.09
CA HIS A 243 -5.07 1.68 5.67
C HIS A 243 -6.31 1.32 4.87
N ILE A 244 -7.47 1.67 5.41
CA ILE A 244 -8.73 1.61 4.70
C ILE A 244 -8.99 2.99 4.13
N THR A 245 -9.23 3.07 2.83
CA THR A 245 -9.42 4.35 2.15
C THR A 245 -10.69 4.29 1.32
N PHE A 246 -11.51 5.34 1.38
CA PHE A 246 -12.59 5.53 0.42
C PHE A 246 -12.49 6.89 -0.23
N CYS A 247 -12.98 6.97 -1.47
CA CYS A 247 -13.11 8.20 -2.21
C CYS A 247 -14.59 8.48 -2.45
N ILE A 248 -14.93 9.74 -2.74
CA ILE A 248 -16.27 10.12 -3.16
C ILE A 248 -16.50 9.61 -4.59
N PRO A 249 -17.46 8.70 -4.81
CA PRO A 249 -17.71 8.04 -6.09
C PRO A 249 -18.56 8.92 -7.02
N VAL A 250 -18.06 10.13 -7.33
CA VAL A 250 -18.82 11.17 -8.07
C VAL A 250 -19.35 10.65 -9.40
N GLY A 251 -18.54 9.90 -10.15
CA GLY A 251 -18.98 9.36 -11.43
C GLY A 251 -20.08 8.31 -11.32
N ALA A 252 -20.06 7.48 -10.27
CA ALA A 252 -21.11 6.52 -9.97
C ALA A 252 -22.44 7.23 -9.66
N VAL A 253 -22.39 8.25 -8.79
CA VAL A 253 -23.56 9.05 -8.40
C VAL A 253 -24.19 9.73 -9.62
N ILE A 254 -23.37 10.43 -10.41
CA ILE A 254 -23.85 11.13 -11.62
C ILE A 254 -24.46 10.14 -12.62
N PHE A 255 -23.80 9.00 -12.85
CA PHE A 255 -24.32 7.98 -13.77
C PHE A 255 -25.67 7.44 -13.31
N LEU A 256 -25.78 7.01 -12.05
CA LEU A 256 -27.00 6.43 -11.49
C LEU A 256 -28.16 7.43 -11.51
N TRP A 257 -27.87 8.70 -11.21
CA TRP A 257 -28.86 9.77 -11.27
C TRP A 257 -29.35 10.03 -12.70
N LYS A 258 -28.41 10.20 -13.65
CA LYS A 258 -28.72 10.50 -15.05
C LYS A 258 -29.47 9.37 -15.76
N PHE A 259 -29.14 8.12 -15.47
CA PHE A 259 -29.70 6.94 -16.15
C PHE A 259 -30.74 6.19 -15.29
N ARG A 260 -31.24 6.80 -14.21
CA ARG A 260 -32.19 6.19 -13.27
C ARG A 260 -33.43 5.59 -13.96
N LYS A 261 -34.00 6.30 -14.93
CA LYS A 261 -35.25 5.94 -15.62
C LYS A 261 -35.11 4.91 -16.74
N ARG A 262 -33.90 4.45 -17.06
CA ARG A 262 -33.70 3.49 -18.16
C ARG A 262 -33.74 2.04 -17.63
N PRO A 263 -34.57 1.16 -18.21
CA PRO A 263 -34.60 -0.24 -17.83
C PRO A 263 -33.27 -0.92 -18.18
N SER A 264 -32.84 -1.81 -17.30
CA SER A 264 -31.72 -2.73 -17.57
C SER A 264 -32.21 -3.78 -18.55
N ALA A 265 -31.43 -4.13 -19.57
CA ALA A 265 -31.81 -5.24 -20.46
C ALA A 265 -31.93 -6.54 -19.62
N PRO A 266 -33.00 -7.34 -19.80
CA PRO A 266 -33.13 -8.62 -19.11
C PRO A 266 -31.97 -9.54 -19.50
N ILE A 267 -31.50 -10.34 -18.54
CA ILE A 267 -30.55 -11.44 -18.80
C ILE A 267 -31.32 -12.42 -19.68
N SER A 268 -30.95 -12.54 -20.95
CA SER A 268 -31.50 -13.59 -21.81
C SER A 268 -30.96 -14.92 -21.29
N ASP A 269 -31.79 -15.66 -20.57
CA ASP A 269 -31.63 -17.10 -20.39
C ASP A 269 -31.73 -17.74 -21.78
N ASP A 270 -30.59 -17.93 -22.44
CA ASP A 270 -30.53 -18.71 -23.68
C ASP A 270 -30.64 -20.19 -23.32
N LYS A 271 -31.86 -20.59 -22.91
CA LYS A 271 -32.28 -21.98 -22.81
C LYS A 271 -32.52 -22.50 -24.21
N SER A 272 -31.65 -23.43 -24.63
CA SER A 272 -32.08 -24.77 -25.05
C SER A 272 -33.39 -24.83 -25.86
N LEU A 273 -33.35 -24.58 -27.16
CA LEU A 273 -34.29 -25.15 -28.14
C LEU A 273 -33.59 -25.25 -29.52
N LYS A 274 -32.48 -26.00 -29.58
CA LYS A 274 -32.15 -26.78 -30.79
C LYS A 274 -32.75 -28.17 -30.62
N SER A 275 -34.07 -28.26 -30.60
CA SER A 275 -34.79 -29.50 -30.82
C SER A 275 -35.47 -29.44 -32.19
N GLY A 276 -34.98 -30.28 -33.10
CA GLY A 276 -35.73 -30.80 -34.24
C GLY A 276 -35.97 -29.86 -35.41
N GLN A 277 -35.23 -30.07 -36.50
CA GLN A 277 -35.85 -30.37 -37.81
C GLN A 277 -34.80 -30.70 -38.89
N GLY A 278 -35.01 -31.85 -39.56
CA GLY A 278 -34.45 -32.25 -40.85
C GLY A 278 -33.13 -33.02 -40.78
N ASN A 279 -32.98 -34.23 -41.32
CA ASN A 279 -33.78 -34.89 -42.34
C ASN A 279 -33.43 -36.39 -42.35
N GLY A 280 -34.44 -37.25 -42.14
CA GLY A 280 -34.41 -38.62 -42.62
C GLY A 280 -35.17 -38.66 -43.93
N GLY A 281 -34.51 -39.11 -45.00
CA GLY A 281 -35.09 -39.23 -46.32
C GLY A 281 -34.15 -39.98 -47.25
N MET A 282 -34.44 -41.28 -47.40
CA MET A 282 -34.13 -42.25 -48.47
C MET A 282 -32.77 -42.16 -49.17
#